data_AF-A0A7J2S458-F1
#
_entry.id   AF-A0A7J2S458-F1
#
_cell.length_a   1.000
_cell.length_b   1.000
_cell.length_c   1.000
_cell.angle_alpha   90.00
_cell.angle_beta   90.00
_cell.angle_gamma   90.00
#
_symmetry.space_group_name_H-M   'P 1'
#
loop_
_entity.id
_entity.type
_entity.pdbx_description
1 polymer ?
#
loop_
_entity_poly.entity_id
_entity_poly.type
_entity_poly.pdbx_seq_one_letter_code
_entity_poly.pdbx_strand_id
1 'polypeptide(L)'
;MVSEGKFGKFGGMFAPEILVPSLKELDRAFKQFCADEDAKKELEYYLSEFAGRETPLYLCSNLSKEYGCRIYLKREDLVHGGAHKLNNTLGQALLARYMGKTRLIAETGAGQHGIATAMAGATLGMKVDIYMGSVDMARQKLNVFRMKLMGA
;
A
#
# COMPACT_ATOMS: atom_id res chain seq x y z
N MET A 1 -20.38 -17.97 -9.39
CA MET A 1 -19.77 -17.08 -10.41
C MET A 1 -19.26 -15.85 -9.68
N VAL A 2 -17.94 -15.74 -9.46
CA VAL A 2 -17.35 -14.47 -9.03
C VAL A 2 -17.61 -13.49 -10.17
N SER A 3 -18.43 -12.47 -9.92
CA SER A 3 -18.77 -11.45 -10.92
C SER A 3 -17.48 -10.82 -11.44
N GLU A 4 -17.48 -10.26 -12.64
CA GLU A 4 -16.34 -9.63 -13.33
C GLU A 4 -15.75 -8.39 -12.58
N GLY A 5 -15.35 -8.53 -11.31
CA GLY A 5 -14.89 -7.45 -10.44
C GLY A 5 -16.00 -6.48 -10.00
N LYS A 6 -17.28 -6.88 -10.01
CA LYS A 6 -18.41 -6.00 -9.66
C LYS A 6 -18.99 -6.26 -8.27
N PHE A 7 -19.28 -5.18 -7.56
CA PHE A 7 -19.99 -5.17 -6.29
C PHE A 7 -21.33 -4.43 -6.50
N GLY A 8 -22.39 -5.19 -6.78
CA GLY A 8 -23.66 -4.63 -7.25
C GLY A 8 -23.48 -3.88 -8.58
N LYS A 9 -23.84 -2.60 -8.62
CA LYS A 9 -23.69 -1.74 -9.82
C LYS A 9 -22.31 -1.08 -9.96
N PHE A 10 -21.43 -1.26 -8.97
CA PHE A 10 -20.12 -0.59 -8.91
C PHE A 10 -18.97 -1.57 -9.19
N GLY A 11 -17.80 -1.06 -9.59
CA GLY A 11 -16.63 -1.88 -9.96
C GLY A 11 -16.64 -2.29 -11.43
N GLY A 12 -15.91 -3.35 -11.77
CA GLY A 12 -15.67 -3.79 -13.14
C GLY A 12 -14.36 -3.26 -13.74
N MET A 13 -14.09 -3.65 -14.99
CA MET A 13 -12.85 -3.33 -15.70
C MET A 13 -13.12 -2.34 -16.84
N PHE A 14 -13.13 -1.05 -16.52
CA PHE A 14 -13.30 0.05 -17.48
C PHE A 14 -11.95 0.66 -17.86
N ALA A 15 -11.13 -0.10 -18.57
CA ALA A 15 -9.80 0.31 -19.00
C ALA A 15 -9.65 0.16 -20.53
N PRO A 16 -8.74 0.92 -21.17
CA PRO A 16 -8.37 0.68 -22.57
C PRO A 16 -7.99 -0.78 -22.83
N GLU A 17 -8.35 -1.30 -24.00
CA GLU A 17 -8.17 -2.71 -24.37
C GLU A 17 -6.72 -3.19 -24.20
N ILE A 18 -5.75 -2.32 -24.47
CA ILE A 18 -4.32 -2.60 -24.33
C ILE A 18 -3.90 -2.94 -22.88
N LEU A 19 -4.66 -2.51 -21.86
CA LEU A 19 -4.38 -2.80 -20.45
C LEU A 19 -5.05 -4.08 -19.93
N VAL A 20 -6.05 -4.60 -20.66
CA VAL A 20 -6.83 -5.77 -20.23
C VAL A 20 -5.95 -7.00 -19.98
N PRO A 21 -4.94 -7.33 -20.82
CA PRO A 21 -4.05 -8.46 -20.56
C PRO A 21 -3.30 -8.34 -19.23
N SER A 22 -2.75 -7.16 -18.92
CA SER A 22 -2.00 -6.90 -17.67
C SER A 22 -2.90 -7.00 -16.44
N LEU A 23 -4.15 -6.51 -16.51
CA LEU A 23 -5.11 -6.62 -15.41
C LEU A 23 -5.51 -8.08 -15.15
N LYS A 24 -5.69 -8.88 -16.20
CA LYS A 24 -5.98 -10.32 -16.07
C LYS A 24 -4.77 -11.11 -15.56
N GLU A 25 -3.55 -10.74 -15.96
CA GLU A 25 -2.30 -11.30 -15.41
C GLU A 25 -2.22 -11.04 -13.90
N LEU A 26 -2.46 -9.79 -13.49
CA LEU A 26 -2.45 -9.38 -12.09
C LEU A 26 -3.49 -10.11 -11.25
N ASP A 27 -4.74 -10.22 -11.70
CA ASP A 27 -5.80 -10.95 -10.97
C ASP A 27 -5.45 -12.43 -10.77
N ARG A 28 -4.90 -13.09 -11.80
CA ARG A 28 -4.46 -14.49 -11.68
C ARG A 28 -3.30 -14.63 -10.70
N ALA A 29 -2.28 -13.79 -10.82
CA ALA A 29 -1.12 -13.82 -9.94
C ALA A 29 -1.51 -13.51 -8.48
N PHE A 30 -2.41 -12.54 -8.26
CA PHE A 30 -2.92 -12.22 -6.94
C PHE A 30 -3.62 -13.43 -6.29
N LYS A 31 -4.48 -14.14 -7.03
CA LYS A 31 -5.14 -15.36 -6.53
C LYS A 31 -4.15 -16.45 -6.16
N GLN A 32 -3.10 -16.63 -6.95
CA GLN A 32 -2.02 -17.58 -6.66
C GLN A 32 -1.22 -17.16 -5.42
N PHE A 33 -0.79 -15.90 -5.35
CA PHE A 33 -0.10 -15.31 -4.21
C PHE A 33 -0.91 -15.45 -2.91
N CYS A 34 -2.23 -15.22 -2.96
CA CYS A 34 -3.10 -15.40 -1.80
C CYS A 34 -3.33 -16.88 -1.41
N ALA A 35 -3.04 -17.84 -2.27
CA ALA A 35 -3.13 -19.26 -1.96
C ALA A 35 -1.77 -19.86 -1.53
N ASP A 36 -0.68 -19.14 -1.77
CA ASP A 36 0.69 -19.55 -1.46
C ASP A 36 1.04 -19.22 0.01
N GLU A 37 1.30 -20.26 0.81
CA GLU A 37 1.59 -20.10 2.24
C GLU A 37 2.95 -19.45 2.51
N ASP A 38 3.93 -19.63 1.63
CA ASP A 38 5.24 -19.02 1.81
C ASP A 38 5.20 -17.54 1.46
N ALA A 39 4.42 -17.16 0.44
CA ALA A 39 4.13 -15.77 0.12
C ALA A 39 3.41 -15.04 1.27
N LYS A 40 2.46 -15.70 1.94
CA LYS A 40 1.78 -15.14 3.12
C LYS A 40 2.74 -14.95 4.30
N LYS A 41 3.55 -15.95 4.63
CA LYS A 41 4.54 -15.85 5.71
C LYS A 41 5.52 -14.72 5.46
N GLU A 42 5.94 -14.54 4.21
CA GLU A 42 6.83 -13.44 3.87
C GLU A 42 6.14 -12.08 4.04
N LEU A 43 4.88 -11.94 3.60
CA LEU A 43 4.11 -10.72 3.86
C LEU A 43 3.94 -10.46 5.37
N GLU A 44 3.60 -11.48 6.14
CA GLU A 44 3.47 -11.38 7.60
C GLU A 44 4.78 -10.93 8.26
N TYR A 45 5.92 -11.48 7.84
CA TYR A 45 7.23 -11.04 8.30
C TYR A 45 7.47 -9.55 8.05
N TYR A 46 7.22 -9.04 6.83
CA TYR A 46 7.39 -7.62 6.58
C TYR A 46 6.36 -6.75 7.30
N LEU A 47 5.13 -7.25 7.50
CA LEU A 47 4.14 -6.53 8.29
C LEU A 47 4.54 -6.45 9.77
N SER A 48 5.06 -7.51 10.37
CA SER A 48 5.49 -7.49 11.78
C SER A 48 6.82 -6.75 11.94
N GLU A 49 7.88 -7.21 11.27
CA GLU A 49 9.25 -6.79 11.54
C GLU A 49 9.61 -5.44 10.91
N PHE A 50 9.00 -5.11 9.77
CA PHE A 50 9.30 -3.86 9.06
C PHE A 50 8.20 -2.80 9.24
N ALA A 51 6.93 -3.18 9.10
CA ALA A 51 5.82 -2.22 9.24
C ALA A 51 5.42 -1.96 10.71
N GLY A 52 5.83 -2.82 11.65
CA GLY A 52 5.55 -2.67 13.08
C GLY A 52 4.14 -3.11 13.48
N ARG A 53 3.57 -4.11 12.81
CA ARG A 53 2.29 -4.71 13.21
C ARG A 53 2.46 -5.72 14.36
N GLU A 54 1.46 -5.92 15.20
CA GLU A 54 0.15 -5.24 15.23
C GLU A 54 0.21 -3.84 15.84
N THR A 55 -0.68 -2.95 15.37
CA THR A 55 -0.86 -1.62 15.98
C THR A 55 -1.82 -1.68 17.18
N PRO A 56 -1.57 -0.94 18.26
CA PRO A 56 -2.45 -0.95 19.43
C PRO A 56 -3.82 -0.33 19.15
N LEU A 57 -4.82 -0.73 19.95
CA LEU A 57 -6.13 -0.10 20.02
C LEU A 57 -6.21 0.75 21.30
N TYR A 58 -6.07 2.06 21.17
CA TYR A 58 -5.92 2.97 22.30
C TYR A 58 -7.26 3.52 22.77
N LEU A 59 -7.64 3.25 24.03
CA LEU A 59 -8.82 3.85 24.67
C LEU A 59 -8.56 5.32 25.01
N CYS A 60 -9.29 6.23 24.38
CA CYS A 60 -9.21 7.66 24.66
C CYS A 60 -10.04 7.99 25.90
N SER A 61 -9.47 7.84 27.10
CA SER A 61 -10.21 7.98 28.37
C SER A 61 -10.88 9.34 28.55
N ASN A 62 -10.20 10.43 28.18
CA ASN A 62 -10.74 11.78 28.35
C ASN A 62 -11.90 12.04 27.38
N LEU A 63 -11.70 11.71 26.10
CA LEU A 63 -12.73 11.82 25.07
C LEU A 63 -13.94 10.92 25.38
N SER A 64 -13.68 9.72 25.90
CA SER A 64 -14.75 8.79 26.28
C SER A 64 -15.59 9.33 27.44
N LYS A 65 -14.98 10.01 28.42
CA LYS A 65 -15.70 10.68 29.51
C LYS A 65 -16.53 11.86 29.00
N GLU A 66 -15.97 12.66 28.10
CA GLU A 66 -16.63 13.84 27.53
C GLU A 66 -17.90 13.47 26.73
N TYR A 67 -17.83 12.43 25.91
CA TYR A 67 -18.94 12.04 25.03
C TYR A 67 -19.82 10.90 25.57
N GLY A 68 -19.55 10.38 26.77
CA GLY A 68 -20.35 9.35 27.41
C GLY A 68 -20.35 7.99 26.69
N CYS A 69 -19.34 7.72 25.84
CA CYS A 69 -19.20 6.46 25.11
C CYS A 69 -17.73 6.01 25.06
N ARG A 70 -17.45 4.74 24.79
CA ARG A 70 -16.06 4.26 24.66
C ARG A 70 -15.51 4.62 23.28
N ILE A 71 -14.50 5.48 23.24
CA ILE A 71 -13.83 5.86 21.99
C ILE A 71 -12.43 5.25 21.95
N TYR A 72 -12.17 4.45 20.92
CA TYR A 72 -10.88 3.82 20.66
C TYR A 72 -10.25 4.34 19.38
N LEU A 73 -8.94 4.50 19.37
CA LEU A 73 -8.15 4.79 18.17
C LEU A 73 -7.36 3.54 17.77
N LYS A 74 -7.62 3.02 16.56
CA LYS A 74 -6.75 2.01 15.95
C LYS A 74 -5.51 2.72 15.42
N ARG A 75 -4.35 2.47 16.03
CA ARG A 75 -3.14 3.29 15.89
C ARG A 75 -2.34 3.03 14.61
N GLU A 76 -2.99 3.11 13.44
CA GLU A 76 -2.30 2.98 12.15
C GLU A 76 -1.33 4.14 11.85
N ASP A 77 -1.37 5.20 12.65
CA ASP A 77 -0.35 6.25 12.68
C ASP A 77 1.02 5.74 13.17
N LEU A 78 1.07 4.59 13.88
CA LEU A 78 2.29 3.96 14.35
C LEU A 78 2.90 2.96 13.36
N VAL A 79 2.22 2.65 12.26
CA VAL A 79 2.81 1.85 11.18
C VAL A 79 4.04 2.58 10.68
N HIS A 80 5.14 1.87 10.41
CA HIS A 80 6.35 2.48 9.86
C HIS A 80 6.01 3.35 8.63
N GLY A 81 6.56 4.57 8.57
CA GLY A 81 6.17 5.57 7.57
C GLY A 81 4.97 6.45 7.95
N GLY A 82 4.24 6.10 9.03
CA GLY A 82 3.22 6.93 9.68
C GLY A 82 1.80 6.80 9.11
N ALA A 83 1.52 5.79 8.29
CA ALA A 83 0.21 5.57 7.71
C ALA A 83 -0.06 4.11 7.33
N HIS A 84 -1.35 3.74 7.34
CA HIS A 84 -1.83 2.42 6.91
C HIS A 84 -1.48 2.03 5.46
N LYS A 85 -0.98 2.96 4.64
CA LYS A 85 -0.68 2.71 3.22
C LYS A 85 0.46 1.69 3.04
N LEU A 86 1.40 1.62 3.98
CA LEU A 86 2.51 0.68 3.92
C LEU A 86 2.03 -0.79 3.91
N ASN A 87 0.93 -1.08 4.61
CA ASN A 87 0.34 -2.44 4.64
C ASN A 87 0.08 -2.96 3.22
N ASN A 88 -0.53 -2.13 2.37
CA ASN A 88 -0.85 -2.51 0.99
C ASN A 88 0.37 -2.45 0.07
N THR A 89 1.23 -1.43 0.20
CA THR A 89 2.38 -1.30 -0.71
C THR A 89 3.39 -2.44 -0.53
N LEU A 90 3.58 -2.96 0.69
CA LEU A 90 4.36 -4.18 0.92
C LEU A 90 3.75 -5.39 0.20
N GLY A 91 2.45 -5.63 0.36
CA GLY A 91 1.76 -6.72 -0.33
C GLY A 91 1.85 -6.62 -1.86
N GLN A 92 1.66 -5.44 -2.42
CA GLN A 92 1.77 -5.23 -3.87
C GLN A 92 3.20 -5.35 -4.38
N ALA A 93 4.20 -4.87 -3.62
CA ALA A 93 5.59 -5.02 -4.01
C ALA A 93 6.05 -6.48 -3.97
N LEU A 94 5.63 -7.24 -2.95
CA LEU A 94 5.85 -8.69 -2.88
C LEU A 94 5.17 -9.42 -4.04
N LEU A 95 3.91 -9.07 -4.35
CA LEU A 95 3.21 -9.62 -5.51
C LEU A 95 3.93 -9.29 -6.82
N ALA A 96 4.38 -8.06 -7.01
CA ALA A 96 5.12 -7.67 -8.21
C ALA A 96 6.43 -8.49 -8.35
N ARG A 97 7.15 -8.70 -7.24
CA ARG A 97 8.34 -9.56 -7.22
C ARG A 97 8.00 -11.03 -7.49
N TYR A 98 6.91 -11.54 -6.92
CA TYR A 98 6.38 -12.88 -7.19
C TYR A 98 6.07 -13.08 -8.68
N MET A 99 5.55 -12.04 -9.35
CA MET A 99 5.32 -12.00 -10.80
C MET A 99 6.60 -11.80 -11.63
N GLY A 100 7.78 -11.80 -11.01
CA GLY A 100 9.07 -11.58 -11.68
C GLY A 100 9.30 -10.15 -12.17
N LYS A 101 8.51 -9.18 -11.71
CA LYS A 101 8.72 -7.76 -12.06
C LYS A 101 9.84 -7.19 -11.20
N THR A 102 10.62 -6.27 -11.77
CA THR A 102 11.80 -5.66 -11.13
C THR A 102 11.63 -4.18 -10.83
N ARG A 103 10.47 -3.62 -11.19
CA ARG A 103 10.17 -2.19 -11.13
C ARG A 103 8.73 -1.94 -10.69
N LEU A 104 8.54 -0.97 -9.81
CA LEU A 104 7.25 -0.47 -9.34
C LEU A 104 7.01 0.92 -9.94
N ILE A 105 5.76 1.19 -10.30
CA ILE A 105 5.29 2.51 -10.73
C ILE A 105 4.13 2.88 -9.83
N ALA A 106 4.14 4.11 -9.31
CA ALA A 106 3.02 4.66 -8.55
C ALA A 106 2.82 6.14 -8.87
N GLU A 107 1.60 6.63 -8.66
CA GLU A 107 1.28 8.04 -8.65
C GLU A 107 1.09 8.56 -7.22
N THR A 108 1.29 9.86 -7.00
CA THR A 108 0.93 10.46 -5.71
C THR A 108 0.54 11.93 -5.83
N GLY A 109 -0.39 12.36 -4.97
CA GLY A 109 -0.73 13.77 -4.75
C GLY A 109 -0.04 14.29 -3.50
N ALA A 110 -0.63 14.08 -2.32
CA ALA A 110 -0.04 14.54 -1.05
C ALA A 110 1.33 13.90 -0.70
N GLY A 111 1.72 12.79 -1.34
CA GLY A 111 3.03 12.16 -1.19
C GLY A 111 3.09 10.91 -0.31
N GLN A 112 2.08 10.66 0.52
CA GLN A 112 2.08 9.52 1.45
C GLN A 112 2.09 8.15 0.75
N HIS A 113 1.36 8.01 -0.37
CA HIS A 113 1.42 6.76 -1.14
C HIS A 113 2.79 6.59 -1.80
N GLY A 114 3.35 7.67 -2.36
CA GLY A 114 4.69 7.62 -2.95
C GLY A 114 5.76 7.24 -1.93
N ILE A 115 5.73 7.80 -0.72
CA ILE A 115 6.62 7.39 0.38
C ILE A 115 6.47 5.90 0.67
N ALA A 116 5.23 5.41 0.85
CA ALA A 116 5.00 4.00 1.16
C ALA A 116 5.47 3.04 0.05
N THR A 117 5.36 3.43 -1.23
CA THR A 117 5.86 2.65 -2.37
C THR A 117 7.39 2.70 -2.46
N ALA A 118 8.00 3.88 -2.23
CA ALA A 118 9.45 4.03 -2.19
C ALA A 118 10.08 3.19 -1.06
N MET A 119 9.47 3.20 0.14
CA MET A 119 9.89 2.34 1.26
C MET A 119 9.82 0.85 0.90
N ALA A 120 8.69 0.40 0.33
CA ALA A 120 8.53 -1.00 -0.06
C ALA A 120 9.55 -1.43 -1.13
N GLY A 121 9.78 -0.58 -2.14
CA GLY A 121 10.77 -0.86 -3.18
C GLY A 121 12.21 -0.87 -2.64
N ALA A 122 12.58 0.10 -1.80
CA ALA A 122 13.90 0.14 -1.17
C ALA A 122 14.18 -1.12 -0.34
N THR A 123 13.22 -1.55 0.49
CA THR A 123 13.35 -2.75 1.33
C THR A 123 13.43 -4.04 0.51
N LEU A 124 12.71 -4.13 -0.61
CA LEU A 124 12.65 -5.34 -1.44
C LEU A 124 13.65 -5.32 -2.61
N GLY A 125 14.50 -4.29 -2.71
CA GLY A 125 15.49 -4.15 -3.78
C GLY A 125 14.88 -3.90 -5.17
N MET A 126 13.69 -3.29 -5.24
CA MET A 126 12.99 -2.99 -6.48
C MET A 126 13.19 -1.52 -6.89
N LYS A 127 13.34 -1.26 -8.19
CA LYS A 127 13.34 0.11 -8.72
C LYS A 127 11.94 0.71 -8.57
N VAL A 128 11.85 1.98 -8.19
CA VAL A 128 10.57 2.68 -8.02
C VAL A 128 10.60 3.96 -8.82
N ASP A 129 9.54 4.21 -9.61
CA ASP A 129 9.29 5.51 -10.22
C ASP A 129 7.95 6.07 -9.73
N ILE A 130 7.98 7.31 -9.25
CA ILE A 130 6.80 7.98 -8.68
C ILE A 130 6.42 9.18 -9.52
N TYR A 131 5.21 9.16 -10.06
CA TYR A 131 4.64 10.28 -10.81
C TYR A 131 3.85 11.19 -9.88
N MET A 132 4.20 12.48 -9.87
CA MET A 132 3.60 13.47 -8.99
C MET A 132 3.38 14.78 -9.75
N GLY A 133 2.21 15.39 -9.60
CA GLY A 133 1.90 16.68 -10.25
C GLY A 133 2.83 17.78 -9.76
N SER A 134 3.33 18.63 -10.66
CA SER A 134 4.34 19.65 -10.34
C SER A 134 3.92 20.62 -9.23
N VAL A 135 2.63 20.98 -9.17
CA VAL A 135 2.06 21.82 -8.10
C VAL A 135 2.17 21.12 -6.75
N ASP A 136 1.85 19.82 -6.68
CA ASP A 136 1.95 19.06 -5.44
C ASP A 136 3.40 18.80 -5.05
N MET A 137 4.30 18.58 -6.02
CA MET A 137 5.74 18.51 -5.75
C MET A 137 6.25 19.79 -5.08
N ALA A 138 5.78 20.96 -5.54
CA ALA A 138 6.14 22.24 -4.95
C ALA A 138 5.55 22.44 -3.54
N ARG A 139 4.33 21.93 -3.28
CA ARG A 139 3.67 21.99 -1.96
C ARG A 139 4.22 20.98 -0.96
N GLN A 140 4.61 19.80 -1.43
CA GLN A 140 5.01 18.65 -0.61
C GLN A 140 6.50 18.34 -0.75
N LYS A 141 7.35 19.39 -0.78
CA LYS A 141 8.81 19.26 -0.99
C LYS A 141 9.46 18.25 -0.05
N LEU A 142 9.02 18.18 1.20
CA LEU A 142 9.55 17.23 2.18
C LEU A 142 9.26 15.78 1.78
N ASN A 143 8.06 15.49 1.27
CA ASN A 143 7.72 14.14 0.83
C ASN A 143 8.48 13.78 -0.45
N VAL A 144 8.63 14.71 -1.39
CA VAL A 144 9.49 14.53 -2.57
C VAL A 144 10.92 14.21 -2.16
N PHE A 145 11.47 14.94 -1.20
CA PHE A 145 12.82 14.70 -0.69
C PHE A 145 12.95 13.32 -0.04
N ARG A 146 11.99 12.90 0.79
CA ARG A 146 11.97 11.56 1.40
C ARG A 146 11.93 10.44 0.34
N MET A 147 11.11 10.58 -0.70
CA MET A 147 11.05 9.61 -1.80
C MET A 147 12.42 9.48 -2.48
N LYS A 148 13.08 10.59 -2.80
CA LYS A 148 14.43 10.61 -3.39
C LYS A 148 15.50 9.99 -2.49
N LEU A 149 15.44 10.24 -1.18
CA LEU A 149 16.38 9.63 -0.22
C LEU A 149 16.28 8.10 -0.20
N MET A 150 15.12 7.54 -0.52
CA MET A 150 14.89 6.10 -0.62
C MET A 150 15.20 5.54 -2.02
N GLY A 151 15.71 6.36 -2.94
CA GLY A 151 16.11 5.94 -4.29
C GLY A 151 14.97 5.85 -5.32
N ALA A 152 13.82 6.47 -5.03
CA ALA A 152 12.70 6.63 -5.96
C ALA A 152 12.75 7.96 -6.74
#